data_AF-A0AAN8FU09-F1
#
_entry.id   AF-A0AAN8FU09-F1
#
_cell.length_a   1.000
_cell.length_b   1.000
_cell.length_c   1.000
_cell.angle_alpha   90.00
_cell.angle_beta   90.00
_cell.angle_gamma   90.00
#
_symmetry.space_group_name_H-M   'P 1'
#
loop_
_entity.id
_entity.type
_entity.pdbx_description
1 polymer ?
#
loop_
_entity_poly.entity_id
_entity_poly.type
_entity_poly.pdbx_seq_one_letter_code
_entity_poly.pdbx_strand_id
1 'polypeptide(L)'
;MSIIRLQSRIPNLRAQGTRIPRKCTPCQKFNALPYKYPLQGDLPKPRVQRSRLFAHVGLDYFGPLAITNPYESEEKGYGFIVTCMATRLIHLDAMPDLSTMAFLRMLRRFFGTKRHS
;
A
#
# COMPACT_ATOMS: atom_id res chain seq x y z
N MET A 1 13.66 37.12 -7.33
CA MET A 1 13.83 37.92 -8.58
C MET A 1 14.83 39.09 -8.44
N SER A 2 15.36 39.36 -7.24
CA SER A 2 16.27 40.49 -6.97
C SER A 2 17.75 40.19 -7.23
N ILE A 3 18.21 38.94 -7.05
CA ILE A 3 19.65 38.61 -7.05
C ILE A 3 20.25 38.56 -8.47
N ILE A 4 19.53 38.01 -9.45
CA ILE A 4 20.04 37.76 -10.82
C ILE A 4 20.28 39.07 -11.60
N ARG A 5 19.53 40.14 -11.29
CA ARG A 5 19.61 41.41 -12.04
C ARG A 5 20.89 42.21 -11.79
N LEU A 6 21.62 41.91 -10.72
CA LEU A 6 22.84 42.63 -10.35
C LEU A 6 24.08 42.13 -11.10
N GLN A 7 24.04 40.91 -11.67
CA GLN A 7 25.23 40.26 -12.24
C GLN A 7 25.12 39.96 -13.75
N SER A 8 23.91 39.99 -14.34
CA SER A 8 23.74 39.73 -15.78
C SER A 8 22.44 40.34 -16.34
N ARG A 9 22.48 40.79 -17.60
CA ARG A 9 21.33 41.36 -18.31
C ARG A 9 20.72 40.32 -19.26
N ILE A 10 19.90 39.42 -18.69
CA ILE A 10 19.28 38.32 -19.43
C ILE A 10 18.01 38.82 -20.15
N PRO A 11 17.92 38.74 -21.49
CA PRO A 11 16.72 39.11 -22.24
C PRO A 11 15.53 38.23 -21.84
N ASN A 12 14.34 38.85 -21.69
CA ASN A 12 13.10 38.15 -21.38
C ASN A 12 13.16 37.25 -20.13
N LEU A 13 13.90 37.67 -19.09
CA LEU A 13 14.09 36.91 -17.84
C LEU A 13 12.77 36.40 -17.23
N ARG A 14 11.68 37.17 -17.31
CA ARG A 14 10.35 36.74 -16.85
C ARG A 14 9.80 35.56 -17.66
N ALA A 15 9.94 35.59 -18.98
CA ALA A 15 9.50 34.50 -19.85
C ALA A 15 10.39 33.25 -19.67
N GLN A 16 11.70 33.44 -19.52
CA GLN A 16 12.67 32.39 -19.21
C GLN A 16 12.35 31.70 -17.88
N GLY A 17 11.97 32.47 -16.86
CA GLY A 17 11.62 31.97 -15.52
C GLY A 17 10.38 31.06 -15.46
N THR A 18 9.51 31.09 -16.47
CA THR A 18 8.39 30.15 -16.58
C THR A 18 8.64 29.06 -17.63
N ARG A 19 9.35 29.40 -18.72
CA ARG A 19 9.62 28.49 -19.84
C ARG A 19 10.64 27.40 -19.49
N ILE A 20 11.74 27.75 -18.82
CA ILE A 20 12.81 26.79 -18.49
C ILE A 20 12.32 25.76 -17.47
N PRO A 21 11.69 26.13 -16.33
CA PRO A 21 11.23 25.14 -15.36
C PRO A 21 10.21 24.15 -15.93
N ARG A 22 9.42 24.57 -16.93
CA ARG A 22 8.46 23.69 -17.62
C ARG A 22 9.11 22.63 -18.52
N LYS A 23 10.36 22.80 -18.96
CA LYS A 23 11.08 21.83 -19.82
C LYS A 23 12.21 21.09 -19.09
N CYS A 24 12.61 21.58 -17.91
CA CYS A 24 13.70 21.02 -17.13
C CYS A 24 13.14 20.00 -16.12
N THR A 25 13.41 18.70 -16.32
CA THR A 25 12.94 17.61 -15.44
C THR A 25 13.32 17.81 -13.97
N PRO A 26 14.56 18.22 -13.62
CA PRO A 26 14.90 18.59 -12.24
C PRO A 26 14.00 19.71 -11.67
N CYS A 27 13.76 20.77 -12.44
CA CYS A 27 12.89 21.87 -12.00
C CYS A 27 11.43 21.43 -11.88
N GLN A 28 10.94 20.57 -12.76
CA GLN A 28 9.60 20.00 -12.68
C GLN A 28 9.44 19.19 -11.39
N LYS A 29 10.42 18.33 -11.05
CA LYS A 29 10.40 17.53 -9.82
C LYS A 29 10.46 18.41 -8.57
N PHE A 30 11.34 19.41 -8.55
CA PHE A 30 11.51 20.31 -7.41
C PHE A 30 10.27 21.19 -7.16
N ASN A 31 9.61 21.63 -8.24
CA ASN A 31 8.41 22.47 -8.15
C ASN A 31 7.10 21.66 -8.29
N ALA A 32 7.17 20.32 -8.24
CA ALA A 32 5.98 19.48 -8.33
C ALA A 32 5.10 19.76 -7.11
N LEU A 33 3.81 20.05 -7.36
CA LEU A 33 2.83 20.12 -6.29
C LEU A 33 2.58 18.71 -5.73
N PRO A 34 2.11 18.59 -4.47
CA PRO A 34 1.64 17.32 -3.94
C PRO A 34 0.65 16.65 -4.89
N TYR A 35 0.70 15.31 -4.95
CA TYR A 35 -0.22 14.52 -5.75
C TYR A 35 -1.67 14.88 -5.36
N LYS A 36 -2.44 15.41 -6.33
CA LYS A 36 -3.87 15.65 -6.11
C LYS A 36 -4.57 14.31 -6.02
N TYR A 37 -5.34 14.11 -4.95
CA TYR A 37 -6.18 12.92 -4.83
C TYR A 37 -7.07 12.79 -6.08
N PRO A 38 -7.08 11.63 -6.75
CA PRO A 38 -8.01 11.39 -7.84
C PRO A 38 -9.44 11.43 -7.30
N LEU A 39 -10.41 11.69 -8.18
CA LEU A 39 -11.82 11.50 -7.84
C LEU A 39 -12.01 10.06 -7.37
N GLN A 40 -12.42 9.90 -6.12
CA GLN A 40 -12.62 8.59 -5.52
C GLN A 40 -13.94 8.03 -6.05
N GLY A 41 -13.86 6.93 -6.81
CA GLY A 41 -15.06 6.23 -7.28
C GLY A 41 -15.82 5.56 -6.14
N ASP A 42 -17.01 5.04 -6.45
CA ASP A 42 -17.83 4.32 -5.47
C ASP A 42 -17.09 3.12 -4.88
N LEU A 43 -17.28 2.89 -3.58
CA LEU A 43 -16.74 1.72 -2.92
C LEU A 43 -17.42 0.45 -3.45
N PRO A 44 -16.69 -0.69 -3.53
CA PRO A 44 -17.29 -1.95 -3.93
C PRO A 44 -18.50 -2.30 -3.05
N LYS A 45 -19.57 -2.83 -3.65
CA LYS A 45 -20.78 -3.28 -2.94
C LYS A 45 -20.49 -4.11 -1.67
N PRO A 46 -19.52 -5.05 -1.66
CA PRO A 46 -19.15 -5.80 -0.46
C PRO A 46 -18.67 -4.97 0.75
N ARG A 47 -18.22 -3.72 0.55
CA ARG A 47 -17.79 -2.81 1.63
C ARG A 47 -18.92 -1.93 2.18
N VAL A 48 -20.05 -1.84 1.48
CA VAL A 48 -21.15 -0.92 1.81
C VAL A 48 -22.44 -1.66 2.13
N GLN A 49 -22.60 -2.90 1.67
CA GLN A 49 -23.76 -3.74 1.96
C GLN A 49 -23.51 -4.61 3.19
N ARG A 50 -24.52 -4.68 4.07
CA ARG A 50 -24.52 -5.63 5.20
C ARG A 50 -24.47 -7.05 4.66
N SER A 51 -23.57 -7.85 5.18
CA SER A 51 -23.44 -9.27 4.87
C SER A 51 -23.02 -10.04 6.12
N ARG A 52 -23.12 -11.37 6.08
CA ARG A 52 -22.63 -12.22 7.18
C ARG A 52 -21.14 -11.97 7.40
N LEU A 53 -20.69 -12.09 8.65
CA LEU A 53 -19.26 -12.06 8.98
C LEU A 53 -18.49 -12.99 8.04
N PHE A 54 -17.44 -12.45 7.45
CA PHE A 54 -16.56 -13.14 6.50
C PHE A 54 -17.23 -13.72 5.25
N ALA A 55 -18.42 -13.25 4.87
CA ALA A 55 -19.01 -13.54 3.56
C ALA A 55 -18.14 -12.97 2.42
N HIS A 56 -17.55 -11.81 2.66
CA HIS A 56 -16.57 -11.19 1.78
C HIS A 56 -15.30 -10.92 2.58
N VAL A 57 -14.17 -11.43 2.10
CA VAL A 57 -12.87 -11.29 2.74
C VAL A 57 -11.83 -10.76 1.76
N GLY A 58 -10.98 -9.86 2.24
CA GLY A 58 -9.71 -9.54 1.61
C GLY A 58 -8.62 -10.43 2.19
N LEU A 59 -7.72 -10.92 1.34
CA LEU A 59 -6.57 -11.72 1.72
C LEU A 59 -5.32 -10.92 1.38
N ASP A 60 -4.37 -10.86 2.31
CA ASP A 60 -3.11 -10.16 2.11
C ASP A 60 -1.96 -10.88 2.82
N TYR A 61 -0.74 -10.68 2.34
CA TYR A 61 0.47 -11.21 2.93
C TYR A 61 1.41 -10.07 3.31
N PHE A 62 2.09 -10.19 4.44
CA PHE A 62 3.16 -9.28 4.82
C PHE A 62 4.39 -10.05 5.28
N GLY A 63 5.56 -9.56 4.95
CA GLY A 63 6.83 -10.24 5.19
C GLY A 63 7.85 -9.95 4.09
N PRO A 64 9.06 -10.50 4.14
CA PRO A 64 9.52 -11.56 5.06
C PRO A 64 9.81 -11.05 6.48
N LEU A 65 9.35 -11.81 7.48
CA LEU A 65 9.62 -11.60 8.90
C LEU A 65 10.66 -12.62 9.35
N ALA A 66 11.56 -12.24 10.25
CA ALA A 66 12.39 -13.20 10.96
C ALA A 66 11.52 -13.87 12.03
N ILE A 67 11.32 -15.18 11.90
CA ILE A 67 10.55 -16.00 12.83
C ILE A 67 11.50 -17.03 13.43
N THR A 68 11.57 -17.09 14.76
CA THR A 68 12.32 -18.14 15.45
C THR A 68 11.53 -19.43 15.35
N ASN A 69 12.13 -20.45 14.75
CA ASN A 69 11.52 -21.77 14.69
C ASN A 69 11.67 -22.49 16.07
N PRO A 70 11.03 -23.65 16.27
CA PRO A 70 11.16 -24.42 17.51
C PRO A 70 12.58 -24.92 17.84
N TYR A 71 13.52 -24.82 16.90
CA TYR A 71 14.92 -25.21 17.03
C TYR A 71 15.85 -24.01 17.29
N GLU A 72 15.27 -22.87 17.69
CA GLU A 72 15.97 -21.60 17.95
C GLU A 72 16.74 -21.01 16.75
N SER A 73 16.48 -21.49 15.53
CA SER A 73 17.03 -20.88 14.33
C SER A 73 16.04 -19.87 13.72
N GLU A 74 16.58 -18.74 13.26
CA GLU A 74 15.79 -17.74 12.55
C GLU A 74 15.51 -18.21 11.11
N GLU A 75 14.23 -18.24 10.78
CA GLU A 75 13.75 -18.52 9.43
C GLU A 75 12.91 -17.36 8.91
N LYS A 76 12.86 -17.22 7.59
CA LYS A 76 11.94 -16.28 6.96
C LYS A 76 10.54 -16.86 7.03
N GLY A 77 9.60 -16.10 7.58
CA GLY A 77 8.18 -16.40 7.47
C GLY A 77 7.39 -15.19 6.99
N TYR A 78 6.11 -15.43 6.80
CA TYR A 78 5.16 -14.46 6.27
C TYR A 78 3.95 -14.42 7.19
N GLY A 79 3.49 -13.21 7.50
CA GLY A 79 2.19 -13.01 8.09
C GLY A 79 1.11 -13.04 7.01
N PHE A 80 -0.03 -13.63 7.34
CA PHE A 80 -1.20 -13.70 6.49
C PHE A 80 -2.36 -12.98 7.16
N ILE A 81 -3.04 -12.13 6.39
CA ILE A 81 -4.13 -11.28 6.85
C ILE A 81 -5.40 -11.68 6.13
N VAL A 82 -6.43 -12.05 6.90
CA VAL A 82 -7.80 -12.18 6.41
C VAL A 82 -8.64 -11.06 7.00
N THR A 83 -9.09 -10.14 6.16
CA THR A 83 -9.92 -9.01 6.60
C THR A 83 -11.35 -9.18 6.13
N CYS A 84 -12.32 -9.17 7.03
CA CYS A 84 -13.73 -9.13 6.68
C CYS A 84 -14.11 -7.77 6.09
N MET A 85 -14.69 -7.75 4.90
CA MET A 85 -15.10 -6.49 4.24
C MET A 85 -16.34 -5.85 4.87
N ALA A 86 -17.17 -6.64 5.58
CA ALA A 86 -18.39 -6.16 6.23
C ALA A 86 -18.12 -5.42 7.54
N THR A 87 -17.19 -5.93 8.37
CA THR A 87 -16.93 -5.43 9.73
C THR A 87 -15.51 -4.96 9.98
N ARG A 88 -14.60 -5.11 9.00
CA ARG A 88 -13.15 -4.88 9.14
C ARG A 88 -12.49 -5.75 10.22
N LEU A 89 -13.12 -6.87 10.60
CA LEU A 89 -12.50 -7.82 11.52
C LEU A 89 -11.34 -8.53 10.83
N ILE A 90 -10.19 -8.59 11.52
CA ILE A 90 -8.95 -9.14 10.99
C ILE A 90 -8.65 -10.47 11.69
N HIS A 91 -8.32 -11.49 10.90
CA HIS A 91 -7.70 -12.72 11.37
C HIS A 91 -6.26 -12.75 10.84
N LEU A 92 -5.31 -12.88 11.76
CA LEU A 92 -3.89 -12.97 11.47
C LEU A 92 -3.42 -14.41 11.68
N ASP A 93 -2.64 -14.92 10.74
CA ASP A 93 -1.97 -16.21 10.86
C ASP A 93 -0.52 -16.11 10.37
N ALA A 94 0.35 -17.00 10.83
CA ALA A 94 1.73 -17.09 10.39
C ALA A 94 1.91 -18.25 9.41
N MET A 95 2.70 -18.02 8.38
CA MET A 95 3.01 -18.99 7.34
C MET A 95 4.53 -19.10 7.15
N PRO A 96 5.07 -20.32 6.99
CA PRO A 96 6.51 -20.52 6.80
C PRO A 96 6.98 -20.05 5.43
N ASP A 97 6.12 -20.13 4.42
CA ASP A 97 6.42 -19.76 3.03
C ASP A 97 5.16 -19.25 2.31
N LEU A 98 5.35 -18.77 1.08
CA LEU A 98 4.28 -18.34 0.18
C LEU A 98 3.78 -19.49 -0.73
N SER A 99 4.02 -20.75 -0.34
CA SER A 99 3.59 -21.90 -1.13
C SER A 99 2.07 -22.11 -1.06
N THR A 100 1.51 -22.70 -2.12
CA THR A 100 0.10 -23.10 -2.15
C THR A 100 -0.24 -24.06 -1.00
N MET A 101 0.69 -24.93 -0.59
CA MET A 101 0.44 -25.87 0.51
C MET A 101 0.38 -25.18 1.86
N ALA A 102 1.25 -24.20 2.13
CA ALA A 102 1.13 -23.38 3.32
C ALA A 102 -0.19 -22.59 3.31
N PHE A 103 -0.59 -22.04 2.16
CA PHE A 103 -1.86 -21.33 2.02
C PHE A 103 -3.07 -22.23 2.31
N LEU A 104 -3.14 -23.42 1.71
CA LEU A 104 -4.26 -24.35 1.98
C LEU A 104 -4.31 -24.79 3.45
N ARG A 105 -3.16 -24.99 4.10
CA ARG A 105 -3.10 -25.31 5.53
C ARG A 105 -3.65 -24.17 6.39
N MET A 106 -3.23 -22.94 6.13
CA MET A 106 -3.77 -21.75 6.79
C MET A 106 -5.28 -21.63 6.54
N LEU A 107 -5.75 -21.82 5.30
CA LEU A 107 -7.16 -21.67 4.96
C LEU A 107 -8.03 -22.69 5.72
N ARG A 108 -7.53 -23.91 5.88
CA ARG A 108 -8.16 -24.94 6.74
C ARG A 108 -8.21 -24.52 8.21
N ARG A 109 -7.15 -23.93 8.75
CA ARG A 109 -7.15 -23.38 10.12
C ARG A 109 -8.18 -22.26 10.26
N PHE A 110 -8.20 -21.33 9.31
CA PHE A 110 -9.16 -20.23 9.29
C PHE A 110 -10.60 -20.72 9.33
N PHE A 111 -10.97 -21.70 8.50
CA PHE A 111 -12.32 -22.28 8.51
C PHE A 111 -12.58 -23.17 9.73
N GLY A 112 -11.57 -23.90 10.22
CA GLY A 112 -11.69 -24.76 11.40
C GLY A 112 -11.92 -23.99 12.70
N THR A 113 -11.34 -22.79 12.83
CA THR A 113 -11.57 -21.88 13.96
C THR A 113 -12.97 -21.25 13.92
N LYS A 114 -13.66 -21.26 12.77
CA LYS A 114 -15.00 -20.68 12.59
C LYS A 114 -16.09 -21.66 13.00
N ARG A 115 -16.18 -21.97 14.28
CA ARG A 115 -17.50 -22.29 14.85
C ARG A 115 -18.26 -20.97 15.00
N HIS A 116 -19.40 -20.92 14.32
CA HIS A 116 -20.29 -19.78 14.21
C HIS A 116 -20.63 -19.17 15.57
N SER A 117 -20.38 -17.86 15.70
CA SER A 117 -21.13 -17.00 16.63
C SER A 117 -21.93 -16.00 15.81
#